data_AF-A0A821XRR9-F1
#
_entry.id   AF-A0A821XRR9-F1
#
_cell.length_a   1.000
_cell.length_b   1.000
_cell.length_c   1.000
_cell.angle_alpha   90.00
_cell.angle_beta   90.00
_cell.angle_gamma   90.00
#
_symmetry.space_group_name_H-M   'P 1'
#
loop_
_entity.id
_entity.type
_entity.pdbx_description
1 polymer ?
#
loop_
_entity_poly.entity_id
_entity_poly.type
_entity_poly.pdbx_seq_one_letter_code
_entity_poly.pdbx_strand_id
1 'polypeptide(L)' 'AWLRDEDSPVVARLSQLISALTNLTMETAEEIQIANYGIGGYQSHHVDCYHVCFCVSSFC' A
#
# COMPACT_ATOMS: atom_id res chain seq x y z
N ALA A 1 -0.85 -11.46 2.09
CA ALA A 1 -1.81 -11.24 3.20
C ALA A 1 -1.85 -9.76 3.51
N TRP A 2 -2.95 -9.28 4.06
CA TRP A 2 -3.09 -7.92 4.57
C TRP A 2 -3.09 -7.99 6.10
N LEU A 3 -2.25 -7.19 6.74
CA LEU A 3 -2.08 -7.17 8.19
C LEU A 3 -2.40 -5.80 8.77
N ARG A 4 -3.16 -5.82 9.85
CA ARG A 4 -3.47 -4.67 10.70
C ARG A 4 -2.46 -4.54 11.81
N ASP A 5 -2.38 -3.34 12.39
CA ASP A 5 -1.51 -3.06 13.52
C ASP A 5 -1.82 -3.96 14.73
N GLU A 6 -3.09 -4.35 14.91
CA GLU A 6 -3.50 -5.24 16.01
C GLU A 6 -3.06 -6.69 15.82
N ASP A 7 -2.70 -7.11 14.60
CA ASP A 7 -2.35 -8.51 14.31
C ASP A 7 -0.98 -8.90 14.87
N SER A 8 -0.07 -7.93 15.07
CA SER A 8 1.25 -8.18 15.62
C SER A 8 1.94 -6.90 16.09
N PRO A 9 2.66 -6.93 17.24
CA PRO A 9 3.45 -5.79 17.70
C PRO A 9 4.53 -5.35 16.70
N VAL A 10 4.95 -6.24 15.79
CA VAL A 10 5.89 -5.89 14.71
C VAL A 10 5.23 -4.99 13.67
N VAL A 11 3.98 -5.28 13.31
CA VAL A 11 3.21 -4.49 12.32
C VAL A 11 2.96 -3.09 12.88
N ALA A 12 2.48 -2.99 14.12
CA ALA A 12 2.29 -1.69 14.79
C ALA A 12 3.57 -0.85 14.86
N ARG A 13 4.72 -1.49 15.12
CA ARG A 13 6.02 -0.79 15.14
C ARG A 13 6.42 -0.28 13.75
N LEU A 14 6.14 -1.03 12.69
CA LEU A 14 6.41 -0.60 11.32
C LEU A 14 5.57 0.62 10.95
N SER A 15 4.28 0.62 11.29
CA SER A 15 3.37 1.77 11.06
C SER A 15 3.87 3.04 11.76
N GLN A 16 4.33 2.93 13.01
CA GLN A 16 4.95 4.05 13.74
C GLN A 16 6.24 4.55 13.08
N LEU A 17 7.10 3.63 12.62
CA LEU A 17 8.34 3.99 11.94
C LEU A 17 8.06 4.71 10.62
N ILE A 18 7.14 4.20 9.81
CA ILE A 18 6.77 4.81 8.51
C ILE A 18 6.18 6.20 8.75
N SER A 19 5.29 6.35 9.74
CA SER A 19 4.74 7.65 10.12
C SER A 19 5.84 8.64 10.52
N ALA A 20 6.81 8.22 11.33
CA ALA A 20 7.93 9.07 11.74
C ALA A 20 8.87 9.43 10.57
N LEU A 21 9.13 8.49 9.65
CA LEU A 21 10.01 8.71 8.49
C LEU A 21 9.39 9.62 7.44
N THR A 22 8.10 9.47 7.18
CA THR A 22 7.37 10.25 6.18
C THR A 22 6.80 11.55 6.75
N ASN A 23 6.74 11.66 8.08
CA ASN A 23 6.06 12.74 8.81
C ASN A 23 4.59 12.89 8.40
N LEU A 24 3.94 11.77 8.08
CA LEU A 24 2.52 11.68 7.71
C LEU A 24 1.77 10.81 8.73
N THR A 25 0.45 11.04 8.83
CA THR A 25 -0.44 10.18 9.63
C THR A 25 -0.74 8.89 8.87
N MET A 26 -1.05 7.81 9.61
CA MET A 26 -1.42 6.52 9.02
C MET A 26 -2.94 6.35 8.87
N GLU A 27 -3.74 7.38 9.14
CA GLU A 27 -5.21 7.29 9.22
C GLU A 27 -5.87 6.79 7.93
N THR A 28 -5.31 7.15 6.77
CA THR A 28 -5.81 6.75 5.45
C THR A 28 -4.90 5.75 4.75
N ALA A 29 -3.84 5.27 5.43
CA ALA A 29 -2.94 4.30 4.84
C ALA A 29 -3.65 2.94 4.73
N GLU A 30 -3.40 2.24 3.63
CA GLU A 30 -3.84 0.85 3.49
C GLU A 30 -3.08 -0.05 4.48
N GLU A 31 -3.69 -1.18 4.84
CA GLU A 31 -3.07 -2.20 5.70
C GLU A 31 -1.75 -2.71 5.09
N ILE A 32 -0.81 -3.20 5.91
CA ILE A 32 0.48 -3.68 5.41
C ILE A 32 0.26 -4.95 4.57
N GLN A 33 0.65 -4.88 3.30
CA GLN A 33 0.60 -6.03 2.41
C GLN A 33 1.91 -6.84 2.47
N ILE A 34 1.78 -8.13 2.79
CA ILE A 34 2.86 -9.11 2.64
C ILE A 34 2.67 -9.86 1.33
N ALA A 35 3.61 -9.67 0.41
CA ALA A 35 3.74 -10.44 -0.81
C ALA A 35 4.89 -11.46 -0.69
N ASN A 36 4.66 -12.69 -1.16
CA ASN A 36 5.68 -13.74 -1.21
C ASN A 36 5.84 -14.18 -2.66
N TYR A 37 7.08 -14.13 -3.16
CA TYR A 37 7.43 -14.62 -4.49
C TYR A 37 8.27 -15.89 -4.35
N GLY A 38 7.67 -17.03 -4.71
CA GLY A 38 8.35 -18.33 -4.76
C GLY A 38 9.21 -18.51 -6.02
N ILE A 39 9.70 -19.72 -6.24
CA ILE A 39 10.42 -20.06 -7.47
C ILE A 39 9.49 -19.85 -8.68
N GLY A 40 9.91 -18.99 -9.61
CA GLY A 40 9.10 -18.58 -10.76
C GLY A 40 8.11 -17.43 -10.49
N GLY A 41 8.09 -16.87 -9.27
CA GLY A 41 7.35 -15.65 -8.97
C GLY A 41 7.91 -14.45 -9.73
N TYR A 42 7.03 -13.67 -10.34
CA TYR A 42 7.40 -12.51 -11.13
C TYR A 42 6.38 -11.39 -10.92
N GLN A 43 6.87 -10.16 -10.79
CA GLN A 43 6.05 -8.95 -10.74
C GLN A 43 6.39 -8.10 -11.96
N SER A 44 5.42 -7.84 -12.83
CA SER A 44 5.62 -6.98 -13.99
C SER A 44 5.83 -5.53 -13.56
N HIS A 45 6.53 -4.75 -14.38
CA HIS A 45 6.65 -3.30 -14.16
C HIS A 45 5.26 -2.65 -14.15
N HIS A 46 4.92 -1.97 -13.06
CA HIS A 46 3.63 -1.27 -12.87
C HIS A 46 3.86 0.04 -12.10
N VAL A 47 2.82 0.86 -12.05
CA VAL A 47 2.74 2.04 -11.18
C VAL A 47 1.72 1.75 -10.09
N ASP A 48 2.09 2.01 -8.83
CA ASP A 48 1.27 1.64 -7.66
C ASP A 48 0.05 2.55 -7.47
N CYS A 49 0.08 3.77 -8.02
CA CYS A 49 -1.06 4.67 -7.94
C CYS A 49 -2.10 4.36 -9.02
N TYR A 50 -3.38 4.47 -8.66
CA TYR A 50 -4.46 4.44 -9.63
C TYR A 50 -4.33 5.63 -10.58
N HIS A 51 -4.10 5.36 -11.86
CA HIS A 51 -4.27 6.38 -12.89
C HIS A 51 -5.78 6.55 -13.13
N VAL A 52 -6.41 7.48 -12.40
CA VAL A 52 -7.80 7.86 -12.69
C VAL A 52 -7.83 8.45 -14.09
N CYS A 53 -8.34 7.71 -15.07
CA CYS A 53 -8.82 8.33 -16.29
C CYS A 53 -10.02 9.20 -15.89
N PHE A 54 -9.83 10.51 -15.81
CA PHE A 54 -10.94 11.46 -15.87
C PHE A 54 -11.55 11.34 -17.27
N CYS A 55 -12.38 10.33 -17.48
CA CYS A 55 -13.44 10.42 -18.48
C CYS A 55 -14.46 11.41 -17.90
N VAL A 56 -14.20 12.70 -18.08
CA VAL A 56 -15.25 13.70 -17.97
C VAL A 56 -16.23 13.36 -19.09
N SER A 57 -17.35 12.76 -18.73
CA SER A 57 -18.48 12.56 -19.64
C SER A 57 -18.87 13.90 -20.26
N SER A 58 -19.03 13.90 -21.59
CA SER A 58 -19.52 14.98 -22.45
C SER A 58 -18.47 15.99 -22.92
N PHE A 59 -17.81 15.69 -24.06
CA PHE A 59 -17.86 16.52 -25.28
C PHE A 59 -17.13 15.80 -26.44
N CYS A 60 -17.88 15.58 -27.53
CA CYS A 60 -17.53 15.09 -28.87
C CYS A 60 -17.10 13.62 -29.06
#